data_AF-A0A958B399-F1
#
_entry.id   AF-A0A958B399-F1
#
_cell.length_a   1.000
_cell.length_b   1.000
_cell.length_c   1.000
_cell.angle_alpha   90.00
_cell.angle_beta   90.00
_cell.angle_gamma   90.00
#
_symmetry.space_group_name_H-M   'P 1'
#
loop_
_entity.id
_entity.type
_entity.pdbx_description
1 polymer ?
#
loop_
_entity_poly.entity_id
_entity_poly.type
_entity_poly.pdbx_seq_one_letter_code
_entity_poly.pdbx_strand_id
1 'polypeptide(L)'
;KDHRKPNAFVDCPATRKWLLPPGSYVVVRRFSSKEEPKRVNAAIYDPELVGDTAVAFENHVNVFHAWNRGMKPDLARGLAFYLNATLLDEYFRHFNGHTQVNATDLRSLLYPRREVLERWGRSFHDQFPDQQSIDTWIEAELQDMAELETPDPIAAKKRVNEALDVLRSLGLPPAQQNERSAMTLLAFLDMPPGKPWSSAGAPLRGITPIMNFIREYYGVDYAPNTRETIRRQTVHQFVQAALVVENPDEPGRPINSPKWCYQIEPSVQNLLRQYGSSSWRNSLAGYLETAVSLRNRYARQRTLSLLPVQVTPDKTITLSAGNHSVLLKRVIEEFAPRFVPGSSLVYVGDTGDKWGYFDQELLASLGVVDRHGKMPDAVFYDMARGWLVLVEAVTSHGPVDPKRRIELGELFGPVQDSIIFVTAFPTRRDLAGHLAEISWETEVWVADDPDHLIHFDGIRFLGPYDNA
;
A
#
# COMPACT_ATOMS: atom_id res chain seq x y z
N LYS A 1 21.96 57.64 -11.81
CA LYS A 1 21.00 56.96 -12.72
C LYS A 1 19.61 57.26 -12.19
N ASP A 2 18.75 57.93 -12.95
CA ASP A 2 17.36 58.13 -12.53
C ASP A 2 16.66 56.77 -12.38
N HIS A 3 16.26 56.45 -11.16
CA HIS A 3 15.48 55.26 -10.89
C HIS A 3 14.05 55.52 -11.40
N ARG A 4 13.59 54.73 -12.39
CA ARG A 4 12.21 54.79 -12.93
C ARG A 4 11.13 54.40 -11.92
N LYS A 5 11.51 53.83 -10.76
CA LYS A 5 10.61 53.47 -9.66
C LYS A 5 11.05 54.21 -8.39
N PRO A 6 10.12 54.64 -7.53
CA PRO A 6 10.46 55.17 -6.22
C PRO A 6 11.37 54.21 -5.45
N ASN A 7 12.46 54.72 -4.89
CA ASN A 7 13.48 53.95 -4.19
C ASN A 7 13.73 54.43 -2.76
N ALA A 8 12.99 55.45 -2.30
CA ALA A 8 13.10 56.03 -0.97
C ALA A 8 11.73 56.47 -0.47
N PHE A 9 11.58 56.52 0.85
CA PHE A 9 10.38 56.98 1.53
C PHE A 9 10.64 58.36 2.14
N VAL A 10 9.82 59.35 1.80
CA VAL A 10 9.98 60.72 2.34
C VAL A 10 9.32 60.79 3.71
N ASP A 11 10.03 61.19 4.76
CA ASP A 11 9.44 61.53 6.06
C ASP A 11 8.84 62.95 6.02
N CYS A 12 7.52 63.04 5.93
CA CYS A 12 6.77 64.29 6.01
C CYS A 12 5.44 64.06 6.75
N PRO A 13 4.71 65.14 7.14
CA PRO A 13 3.46 64.99 7.90
C PRO A 13 2.42 64.06 7.24
N ALA A 14 2.38 64.02 5.91
CA ALA A 14 1.45 63.15 5.17
C ALA A 14 1.84 61.66 5.24
N THR A 15 3.13 61.35 5.42
CA THR A 15 3.67 59.99 5.32
C THR A 15 4.04 59.35 6.66
N ARG A 16 4.18 60.16 7.71
CA ARG A 16 4.66 59.74 9.03
C ARG A 16 3.86 58.61 9.68
N LYS A 17 2.58 58.47 9.35
CA LYS A 17 1.71 57.37 9.85
C LYS A 17 2.11 55.97 9.37
N TRP A 18 2.94 55.87 8.33
CA TRP A 18 3.45 54.61 7.79
C TRP A 18 4.87 54.29 8.25
N LEU A 19 5.51 55.21 8.98
CA LEU A 19 6.82 54.98 9.57
C LEU A 19 6.67 54.23 10.90
N LEU A 20 7.50 53.21 11.08
CA LEU A 20 7.73 52.55 12.35
C LEU A 20 8.96 53.18 13.03
N PRO A 21 8.96 53.31 14.37
CA PRO A 21 10.10 53.87 15.09
C PRO A 21 11.34 52.98 14.94
N PRO A 22 12.54 53.49 15.25
CA PRO A 22 13.74 52.68 15.26
C PRO A 22 13.61 51.48 16.21
N GLY A 23 14.19 50.34 15.81
CA GLY A 23 14.18 49.10 16.59
C GLY A 23 14.24 47.84 15.72
N SER A 24 14.33 46.67 16.36
CA SER A 24 14.40 45.39 15.66
C SER A 24 13.01 44.90 15.23
N TYR A 25 12.89 44.45 13.98
CA TYR A 25 11.67 43.85 13.44
C TYR A 25 11.98 42.52 12.77
N VAL A 26 10.96 41.68 12.54
CA VAL A 26 11.09 40.50 11.68
C VAL A 26 10.22 40.69 10.46
N VAL A 27 10.80 40.53 9.27
CA VAL A 27 10.10 40.66 7.99
C VAL A 27 9.97 39.31 7.32
N VAL A 28 8.78 39.02 6.77
CA VAL A 28 8.49 37.78 6.04
C VAL A 28 8.01 38.13 4.64
N ARG A 29 8.57 37.51 3.60
CA ARG A 29 8.11 37.72 2.22
C ARG A 29 6.64 37.33 2.06
N ARG A 30 5.84 38.17 1.38
CA ARG A 30 4.41 37.91 1.10
C ARG A 30 4.15 37.04 -0.11
N PHE A 31 5.12 36.92 -0.99
CA PHE A 31 5.01 36.12 -2.20
C PHE A 31 6.12 35.09 -2.22
N SER A 32 5.74 33.85 -2.45
CA SER A 32 6.65 32.74 -2.69
C SER A 32 6.07 31.86 -3.80
N SER A 33 6.90 31.46 -4.75
CA SER A 33 6.45 30.61 -5.85
C SER A 33 6.07 29.21 -5.34
N LYS A 34 5.33 28.42 -6.14
CA LYS A 34 5.06 27.01 -5.79
C LYS A 34 6.32 26.15 -5.81
N GLU A 35 7.33 26.56 -6.56
CA GLU A 35 8.58 25.83 -6.80
C GLU A 35 9.68 26.21 -5.79
N GLU A 36 9.49 27.30 -5.02
CA GLU A 36 10.46 27.70 -4.00
C GLU A 36 10.57 26.65 -2.89
N PRO A 37 11.80 26.37 -2.42
CA PRO A 37 12.04 25.36 -1.38
C PRO A 37 11.35 25.70 -0.06
N LYS A 38 11.14 27.00 0.23
CA LYS A 38 10.42 27.48 1.41
C LYS A 38 9.36 28.52 1.05
N ARG A 39 8.18 28.38 1.65
CA ARG A 39 7.05 29.31 1.53
C ARG A 39 7.22 30.48 2.49
N VAL A 40 7.65 30.20 3.72
CA VAL A 40 7.94 31.21 4.74
C VAL A 40 9.45 31.47 4.76
N ASN A 41 9.83 32.71 4.44
CA ASN A 41 11.21 33.18 4.51
C ASN A 41 11.24 34.44 5.37
N ALA A 42 11.86 34.33 6.55
CA ALA A 42 11.95 35.42 7.52
C ALA A 42 13.36 36.00 7.58
N ALA A 43 13.46 37.31 7.75
CA ALA A 43 14.71 38.03 7.99
C ALA A 43 14.53 39.03 9.13
N ILE A 44 15.63 39.31 9.82
CA ILE A 44 15.65 40.30 10.90
C ILE A 44 16.00 41.65 10.29
N TYR A 45 15.18 42.65 10.58
CA TYR A 45 15.58 44.04 10.41
C TYR A 45 16.33 44.45 11.68
N ASP A 46 17.64 44.65 11.53
CA ASP A 46 18.52 45.04 12.63
C ASP A 46 18.91 46.52 12.49
N PRO A 47 18.52 47.38 13.45
CA PRO A 47 18.89 48.80 13.40
C PRO A 47 20.41 49.02 13.48
N GLU A 48 21.19 48.09 14.04
CA GLU A 48 22.66 48.20 14.08
C GLU A 48 23.30 48.03 12.69
N LEU A 49 22.66 47.25 11.81
CA LEU A 49 23.15 46.99 10.45
C LEU A 49 22.60 48.00 9.43
N VAL A 50 21.37 48.47 9.62
CA VAL A 50 20.63 49.27 8.63
C VAL A 50 20.57 50.77 9.00
N GLY A 51 20.77 51.10 10.28
CA GLY A 51 20.72 52.45 10.81
C GLY A 51 19.52 52.69 11.72
N ASP A 52 19.76 53.38 12.84
CA ASP A 52 18.77 53.65 13.90
C ASP A 52 17.84 54.83 13.55
N THR A 53 17.06 54.66 12.48
CA THR A 53 16.11 55.68 12.00
C THR A 53 14.71 55.09 11.85
N ALA A 54 13.70 55.96 11.76
CA ALA A 54 12.34 55.52 11.50
C ALA A 54 12.28 54.86 10.11
N VAL A 55 11.61 53.71 10.02
CA VAL A 55 11.62 52.85 8.83
C VAL A 55 10.22 52.67 8.26
N ALA A 56 10.10 52.74 6.93
CA ALA A 56 8.93 52.27 6.21
C ALA A 56 9.26 50.95 5.52
N PHE A 57 8.40 49.95 5.69
CA PHE A 57 8.50 48.67 4.99
C PHE A 57 7.61 48.69 3.74
N GLU A 58 8.12 48.12 2.65
CA GLU A 58 7.34 47.97 1.42
C GLU A 58 6.22 46.92 1.57
N ASN A 59 5.24 46.92 0.66
CA ASN A 59 4.03 46.11 0.82
C ASN A 59 4.18 44.62 0.49
N HIS A 60 5.33 44.19 -0.06
CA HIS A 60 5.61 42.78 -0.40
C HIS A 60 6.20 42.00 0.80
N VAL A 61 6.29 42.61 1.98
CA VAL A 61 6.65 41.94 3.23
C VAL A 61 5.55 42.07 4.28
N ASN A 62 5.42 41.05 5.13
CA ASN A 62 4.75 41.14 6.41
C ASN A 62 5.77 41.57 7.46
N VAL A 63 5.37 42.43 8.39
CA VAL A 63 6.24 42.94 9.45
C VAL A 63 5.70 42.48 10.79
N PHE A 64 6.52 41.77 11.56
CA PHE A 64 6.26 41.45 12.95
C PHE A 64 6.83 42.56 13.83
N HIS A 65 6.02 43.03 14.77
CA HIS A 65 6.35 44.15 15.65
C HIS A 65 5.70 43.97 17.03
N ALA A 66 6.16 44.70 18.03
CA ALA A 66 5.50 44.80 19.34
C ALA A 66 4.71 46.11 19.42
N TRP A 67 3.39 46.06 19.17
CA TRP A 67 2.50 47.24 19.19
C TRP A 67 3.02 48.45 18.37
N ASN A 68 3.29 48.24 17.07
CA ASN A 68 3.89 49.22 16.14
C ASN A 68 5.25 49.77 16.59
N ARG A 69 6.01 49.00 17.38
CA ARG A 69 7.38 49.30 17.78
C ARG A 69 8.28 48.10 17.57
N GLY A 70 9.59 48.34 17.56
CA GLY A 70 10.58 47.27 17.55
C GLY A 70 10.42 46.35 18.76
N MET A 71 10.87 45.11 18.60
CA MET A 71 10.93 44.12 19.67
C MET A 71 12.36 43.98 20.21
N LYS A 72 12.53 43.25 21.32
CA LYS A 72 13.86 42.95 21.85
C LYS A 72 14.68 42.18 20.80
N PRO A 73 15.99 42.45 20.62
CA PRO A 73 16.81 41.76 19.62
C PRO A 73 16.77 40.23 19.74
N ASP A 74 16.86 39.69 20.96
CA ASP A 74 16.74 38.25 21.23
C ASP A 74 15.40 37.67 20.76
N LEU A 75 14.31 38.41 20.96
CA LEU A 75 12.98 37.96 20.53
C LEU A 75 12.86 37.99 19.01
N ALA A 76 13.40 39.02 18.34
CA ALA A 76 13.43 39.11 16.89
C ALA A 76 14.24 37.95 16.29
N ARG A 77 15.42 37.66 16.86
CA ARG A 77 16.26 36.52 16.45
C ARG A 77 15.53 35.19 16.60
N GLY A 78 14.97 34.93 17.78
CA GLY A 78 14.23 33.69 18.03
C GLY A 78 13.00 33.51 17.15
N LEU A 79 12.27 34.60 16.89
CA LEU A 79 11.11 34.58 16.00
C LEU A 79 11.52 34.30 14.55
N ALA A 80 12.57 34.95 14.04
CA ALA A 80 13.09 34.68 12.72
C ALA A 80 13.63 33.24 12.59
N PHE A 81 14.26 32.72 13.64
CA PHE A 81 14.70 31.33 13.73
C PHE A 81 13.51 30.36 13.58
N TYR A 82 12.46 30.54 14.38
CA TYR A 82 11.26 29.71 14.33
C TYR A 82 10.53 29.79 12.98
N LEU A 83 10.36 31.00 12.42
CA LEU A 83 9.70 31.19 11.14
C LEU A 83 10.48 30.60 9.94
N ASN A 84 11.77 30.33 10.11
CA ASN A 84 12.60 29.65 9.12
C ASN A 84 12.74 28.13 9.40
N ALA A 85 11.98 27.56 10.33
CA ALA A 85 11.95 26.12 10.56
C ALA A 85 11.36 25.34 9.38
N THR A 86 11.92 24.17 9.07
CA THR A 86 11.32 23.28 8.06
C THR A 86 9.95 22.76 8.51
N LEU A 87 9.81 22.38 9.79
CA LEU A 87 8.53 21.92 10.35
C LEU A 87 7.41 22.97 10.19
N LEU A 88 7.72 24.25 10.47
CA LEU A 88 6.78 25.34 10.29
C LEU A 88 6.39 25.51 8.83
N ASP A 89 7.35 25.44 7.91
CA ASP A 89 7.08 25.59 6.48
C ASP A 89 6.18 24.46 5.96
N GLU A 90 6.43 23.21 6.37
CA GLU A 90 5.59 22.06 6.02
C GLU A 90 4.18 22.17 6.61
N TYR A 91 4.06 22.61 7.86
CA TYR A 91 2.75 22.89 8.46
C TYR A 91 2.02 24.01 7.71
N PHE A 92 2.71 25.10 7.40
CA PHE A 92 2.15 26.24 6.67
C PHE A 92 1.63 25.83 5.29
N ARG A 93 2.36 24.99 4.57
CA ARG A 93 1.95 24.50 3.23
C ARG A 93 0.71 23.61 3.24
N HIS A 94 0.44 22.88 4.33
CA HIS A 94 -0.74 22.02 4.40
C HIS A 94 -2.05 22.80 4.39
N PHE A 95 -2.10 23.98 5.01
CA PHE A 95 -3.33 24.80 5.03
C PHE A 95 -3.29 25.96 4.04
N ASN A 96 -2.10 26.42 3.63
CA ASN A 96 -1.95 27.50 2.66
C ASN A 96 -1.85 26.96 1.21
N GLY A 97 -3.01 26.82 0.56
CA GLY A 97 -3.13 26.31 -0.81
C GLY A 97 -2.67 27.28 -1.93
N HIS A 98 -2.13 28.45 -1.61
CA HIS A 98 -1.81 29.50 -2.58
C HIS A 98 -0.39 30.08 -2.40
N THR A 99 0.11 30.83 -3.37
CA THR A 99 1.47 31.40 -3.36
C THR A 99 1.66 32.62 -2.46
N GLN A 100 0.59 33.08 -1.80
CA GLN A 100 0.61 34.25 -0.92
C GLN A 100 0.79 33.84 0.54
N VAL A 101 1.67 34.54 1.25
CA VAL A 101 1.86 34.44 2.70
C VAL A 101 1.12 35.62 3.33
N ASN A 102 -0.14 35.42 3.70
CA ASN A 102 -0.95 36.50 4.26
C ASN A 102 -0.70 36.67 5.75
N ALA A 103 -0.91 37.89 6.24
CA ALA A 103 -0.81 38.18 7.68
C ALA A 103 -1.84 37.38 8.51
N THR A 104 -3.00 37.06 7.95
CA THR A 104 -4.03 36.23 8.62
C THR A 104 -3.53 34.80 8.81
N ASP A 105 -2.88 34.21 7.80
CA ASP A 105 -2.32 32.85 7.85
C ASP A 105 -1.21 32.77 8.91
N LEU A 106 -0.32 33.77 8.92
CA LEU A 106 0.73 33.87 9.93
C LEU A 106 0.14 33.99 11.36
N ARG A 107 -0.94 34.76 11.54
CA ARG A 107 -1.60 34.89 12.85
C ARG A 107 -2.27 33.60 13.33
N SER A 108 -2.63 32.68 12.42
CA SER A 108 -3.21 31.38 12.79
C SER A 108 -2.17 30.35 13.23
N LEU A 109 -0.88 30.63 13.07
CA LEU A 109 0.19 29.73 13.52
C LEU A 109 0.26 29.68 15.05
N LEU A 110 0.64 28.51 15.56
CA LEU A 110 0.96 28.32 16.97
C LEU A 110 2.40 28.75 17.21
N TYR A 111 2.60 29.82 17.97
CA TYR A 111 3.94 30.30 18.29
C TYR A 111 4.44 29.70 19.61
N PRO A 112 5.73 29.34 19.69
CA PRO A 112 6.37 29.03 20.97
C PRO A 112 6.21 30.19 21.96
N ARG A 113 6.28 29.87 23.25
CA ARG A 113 6.23 30.89 24.30
C ARG A 113 7.38 31.88 24.12
N ARG A 114 7.16 33.13 24.55
CA ARG A 114 8.13 34.22 24.39
C ARG A 114 9.50 33.86 24.96
N GLU A 115 9.52 33.19 26.09
CA GLU A 115 10.74 32.79 26.80
C GLU A 115 11.58 31.81 25.97
N VAL A 116 10.93 30.90 25.23
CA VAL A 116 11.58 29.93 24.32
C VAL A 116 12.21 30.65 23.14
N LEU A 117 11.46 31.57 22.51
CA LEU A 117 11.98 32.37 21.40
C LEU A 117 13.18 33.21 21.84
N GLU A 118 13.07 33.93 22.96
CA GLU A 118 14.18 34.72 23.50
C GLU A 118 15.38 33.84 23.87
N ARG A 119 15.17 32.61 24.35
CA ARG A 119 16.25 31.64 24.61
C ARG A 119 16.96 31.26 23.32
N TRP A 120 16.24 30.81 22.28
CA TRP A 120 16.87 30.48 21.00
C TRP A 120 17.63 31.67 20.41
N GLY A 121 17.03 32.87 20.45
CA GLY A 121 17.66 34.07 19.92
C GLY A 121 18.94 34.51 20.65
N ARG A 122 19.16 34.06 21.89
CA ARG A 122 20.44 34.26 22.61
C ARG A 122 21.51 33.25 22.21
N SER A 123 21.11 32.05 21.77
CA SER A 123 22.03 30.93 21.58
C SER A 123 22.94 31.02 20.36
N PHE A 124 22.65 31.88 19.37
CA PHE A 124 23.43 31.98 18.13
C PHE A 124 23.96 33.39 17.81
N HIS A 125 23.77 34.36 18.72
CA HIS A 125 24.29 35.73 18.60
C HIS A 125 24.12 36.31 17.17
N ASP A 126 25.21 36.72 16.52
CA ASP A 126 25.22 37.40 15.21
C ASP A 126 25.26 36.42 14.02
N GLN A 127 25.51 35.14 14.26
CA GLN A 127 25.59 34.13 13.20
C GLN A 127 24.28 33.33 13.13
N PHE A 128 23.45 33.64 12.14
CA PHE A 128 22.21 32.90 11.94
C PHE A 128 22.50 31.43 11.61
N PRO A 129 21.89 30.44 12.28
CA PRO A 129 22.18 29.03 12.07
C PRO A 129 21.82 28.55 10.66
N ASP A 130 22.50 27.50 10.19
CA ASP A 130 22.08 26.79 8.98
C ASP A 130 20.79 25.99 9.20
N GLN A 131 20.18 25.53 8.11
CA GLN A 131 18.88 24.86 8.17
C GLN A 131 18.89 23.60 9.03
N GLN A 132 19.95 22.81 8.96
CA GLN A 132 20.06 21.56 9.70
C GLN A 132 20.12 21.83 11.21
N SER A 133 20.82 22.88 11.61
CA SER A 133 20.91 23.33 12.99
C SER A 133 19.57 23.83 13.51
N ILE A 134 18.83 24.62 12.71
CA ILE A 134 17.48 25.08 13.06
C ILE A 134 16.56 23.89 13.34
N ASP A 135 16.51 22.94 12.41
CA ASP A 135 15.60 21.79 12.52
C ASP A 135 15.97 20.89 13.71
N THR A 136 17.27 20.68 13.96
CA THR A 136 17.76 19.88 15.11
C THR A 136 17.32 20.46 16.45
N TRP A 137 17.40 21.78 16.60
CA TRP A 137 17.05 22.44 17.87
C TRP A 137 15.55 22.49 18.11
N ILE A 138 14.75 22.62 17.05
CA ILE A 138 13.29 22.57 17.14
C ILE A 138 12.84 21.16 17.50
N GLU A 139 13.44 20.14 16.90
CA GLU A 139 13.18 18.74 17.24
C GLU A 139 13.51 18.46 18.71
N ALA A 140 14.67 18.92 19.20
CA ALA A 140 15.04 18.77 20.60
C ALA A 140 14.03 19.44 21.56
N GLU A 141 13.54 20.63 21.22
CA GLU A 141 12.49 21.30 22.02
C GLU A 141 11.17 20.52 22.01
N LEU A 142 10.78 19.94 20.88
CA LEU A 142 9.57 19.13 20.78
C LEU A 142 9.69 17.84 21.60
N GLN A 143 10.87 17.21 21.60
CA GLN A 143 11.14 16.02 22.40
C GLN A 143 11.10 16.34 23.90
N ASP A 144 11.65 17.48 24.33
CA ASP A 144 11.56 17.93 25.73
C ASP A 144 10.12 18.26 26.16
N MET A 145 9.26 18.65 25.21
CA MET A 145 7.85 19.00 25.47
C MET A 145 6.89 17.81 25.38
N ALA A 146 7.23 16.75 24.65
CA ALA A 146 6.35 15.63 24.41
C ALA A 146 6.42 14.59 25.53
N GLU A 147 5.26 14.20 26.09
CA GLU A 147 5.17 13.10 27.07
C GLU A 147 5.38 11.71 26.43
N LEU A 148 5.41 11.65 25.09
CA LEU A 148 5.59 10.45 24.27
C LEU A 148 6.73 10.69 23.29
N GLU A 149 7.59 9.69 23.08
CA GLU A 149 8.56 9.66 21.97
C GLU A 149 7.78 9.65 20.64
N THR A 150 7.45 10.82 20.12
CA THR A 150 6.88 10.95 18.77
C THR A 150 8.01 10.88 17.74
N PRO A 151 7.90 10.06 16.68
CA PRO A 151 8.94 9.97 15.66
C PRO A 151 9.15 11.32 14.97
N ASP A 152 10.42 11.72 14.80
CA ASP A 152 10.82 12.96 14.10
C ASP A 152 10.13 13.03 12.72
N PRO A 153 9.16 13.94 12.54
CA PRO A 153 8.35 13.98 11.33
C PRO A 153 9.15 14.40 10.09
N ILE A 154 10.20 15.22 10.26
CA ILE A 154 11.06 15.67 9.17
C ILE A 154 11.92 14.50 8.71
N ALA A 155 12.57 13.80 9.63
CA ALA A 155 13.38 12.64 9.30
C ALA A 155 12.54 11.50 8.68
N ALA A 156 11.32 11.28 9.21
CA ALA A 156 10.37 10.33 8.65
C ALA A 156 9.97 10.71 7.21
N LYS A 157 9.60 11.97 6.97
CA LYS A 157 9.22 12.44 5.63
C LYS A 157 10.37 12.33 4.64
N LYS A 158 11.58 12.72 5.04
CA LYS A 158 12.80 12.56 4.24
C LYS A 158 13.01 11.10 3.84
N ARG A 159 12.91 10.18 4.80
CA ARG A 159 13.09 8.74 4.56
C ARG A 159 12.04 8.17 3.60
N VAL A 160 10.77 8.59 3.73
CA VAL A 160 9.70 8.20 2.80
C VAL A 160 9.98 8.72 1.38
N ASN A 161 10.47 9.95 1.24
CA ASN A 161 10.83 10.52 -0.07
C ASN A 161 12.00 9.77 -0.73
N GLU A 162 13.02 9.39 0.04
CA GLU A 162 14.12 8.54 -0.46
C GLU A 162 13.59 7.17 -0.93
N ALA A 163 12.71 6.55 -0.17
CA ALA A 163 12.09 5.28 -0.57
C ALA A 163 11.18 5.43 -1.82
N LEU A 164 10.49 6.56 -1.99
CA LEU A 164 9.74 6.86 -3.22
C LEU A 164 10.66 6.99 -4.43
N ASP A 165 11.81 7.64 -4.28
CA ASP A 165 12.84 7.74 -5.32
C ASP A 165 13.41 6.37 -5.70
N VAL A 166 13.67 5.52 -4.71
CA VAL A 166 14.04 4.11 -4.93
C VAL A 166 12.98 3.36 -5.75
N LEU A 167 11.71 3.45 -5.36
CA LEU A 167 10.61 2.77 -6.07
C LEU A 167 10.48 3.25 -7.52
N ARG A 168 10.68 4.55 -7.78
CA ARG A 168 10.74 5.10 -9.14
C ARG A 168 11.93 4.57 -9.92
N SER A 169 13.11 4.57 -9.30
CA SER A 169 14.38 4.12 -9.91
C SER A 169 14.36 2.63 -10.27
N LEU A 170 13.68 1.81 -9.47
CA LEU A 170 13.44 0.39 -9.75
C LEU A 170 12.37 0.15 -10.83
N GLY A 171 11.71 1.20 -11.34
CA GLY A 171 10.73 1.11 -12.41
C GLY A 171 9.37 0.54 -11.99
N LEU A 172 8.99 0.69 -10.72
CA LEU A 172 7.70 0.17 -10.24
C LEU A 172 6.54 0.96 -10.88
N PRO A 173 5.38 0.32 -11.10
CA PRO A 173 4.22 0.99 -11.70
C PRO A 173 3.79 2.21 -10.86
N PRO A 174 3.15 3.24 -11.48
CA PRO A 174 2.70 4.44 -10.77
C PRO A 174 1.83 4.16 -9.54
N ALA A 175 1.02 3.09 -9.59
CA ALA A 175 0.18 2.67 -8.47
C ALA A 175 0.97 2.26 -7.21
N GLN A 176 2.27 1.95 -7.32
CA GLN A 176 3.16 1.61 -6.22
C GLN A 176 4.10 2.76 -5.84
N GLN A 177 4.06 3.90 -6.52
CA GLN A 177 4.88 5.09 -6.21
C GLN A 177 4.17 6.03 -5.24
N ASN A 178 3.71 5.50 -4.10
CA ASN A 178 3.00 6.24 -3.06
C ASN A 178 3.60 5.96 -1.67
N GLU A 179 3.24 6.79 -0.69
CA GLU A 179 3.83 6.73 0.66
C GLU A 179 3.59 5.39 1.37
N ARG A 180 2.42 4.76 1.17
CA ARG A 180 2.13 3.42 1.72
C ARG A 180 3.15 2.39 1.23
N SER A 181 3.42 2.37 -0.07
CA SER A 181 4.40 1.46 -0.65
C SER A 181 5.83 1.78 -0.23
N ALA A 182 6.18 3.07 -0.12
CA ALA A 182 7.48 3.51 0.38
C ALA A 182 7.71 3.06 1.83
N MET A 183 6.75 3.30 2.72
CA MET A 183 6.81 2.86 4.12
C MET A 183 6.81 1.32 4.25
N THR A 184 6.10 0.62 3.35
CA THR A 184 6.14 -0.86 3.30
C THR A 184 7.53 -1.37 2.91
N LEU A 185 8.20 -0.75 1.93
CA LEU A 185 9.58 -1.08 1.58
C LEU A 185 10.53 -0.83 2.75
N LEU A 186 10.38 0.30 3.44
CA LEU A 186 11.19 0.65 4.61
C LEU A 186 11.00 -0.36 5.75
N ALA A 187 9.79 -0.86 5.96
CA ALA A 187 9.52 -1.95 6.91
C ALA A 187 10.25 -3.24 6.54
N PHE A 188 10.25 -3.64 5.26
CA PHE A 188 10.98 -4.82 4.79
C PHE A 188 12.50 -4.71 4.97
N LEU A 189 13.02 -3.49 5.00
CA LEU A 189 14.44 -3.20 5.20
C LEU A 189 14.79 -2.88 6.65
N ASP A 190 13.81 -2.89 7.56
CA ASP A 190 14.01 -2.49 8.95
C ASP A 190 14.66 -1.09 9.08
N MET A 191 14.10 -0.11 8.36
CA MET A 191 14.68 1.23 8.21
C MET A 191 13.85 2.27 8.95
N PRO A 192 14.05 2.52 10.26
CA PRO A 192 13.47 3.69 10.94
C PRO A 192 14.10 5.00 10.41
N PRO A 193 13.50 6.16 10.71
CA PRO A 193 14.10 7.46 10.44
C PRO A 193 15.56 7.52 10.94
N GLY A 194 16.44 8.17 10.18
CA GLY A 194 17.86 8.32 10.56
C GLY A 194 18.78 7.10 10.33
N LYS A 195 18.27 5.86 10.23
CA LYS A 195 19.13 4.68 9.94
C LYS A 195 19.78 4.78 8.56
N PRO A 196 21.10 4.58 8.41
CA PRO A 196 21.76 4.67 7.11
C PRO A 196 21.36 3.50 6.20
N TRP A 197 21.18 3.78 4.90
CA TRP A 197 20.80 2.76 3.90
C TRP A 197 21.76 1.57 3.87
N SER A 198 23.05 1.79 4.08
CA SER A 198 24.08 0.75 4.16
C SER A 198 23.82 -0.30 5.24
N SER A 199 23.02 0.02 6.27
CA SER A 199 22.62 -0.87 7.35
C SER A 199 21.24 -1.51 7.16
N ALA A 200 20.66 -1.42 5.95
CA ALA A 200 19.37 -2.03 5.66
C ALA A 200 19.36 -3.53 6.00
N GLY A 201 18.35 -3.95 6.76
CA GLY A 201 18.11 -5.33 7.17
C GLY A 201 17.27 -6.11 6.17
N ALA A 202 17.00 -7.37 6.51
CA ALA A 202 16.09 -8.25 5.77
C ALA A 202 15.30 -9.15 6.74
N PRO A 203 14.53 -8.60 7.69
CA PRO A 203 13.71 -9.42 8.58
C PRO A 203 12.59 -10.13 7.82
N LEU A 204 12.17 -11.29 8.33
CA LEU A 204 10.91 -11.92 7.94
C LEU A 204 9.75 -11.12 8.53
N ARG A 205 8.84 -10.63 7.69
CA ARG A 205 7.69 -9.84 8.14
C ARG A 205 6.40 -10.30 7.47
N GLY A 206 5.35 -10.47 8.27
CA GLY A 206 3.97 -10.49 7.79
C GLY A 206 3.41 -9.07 7.66
N ILE A 207 2.17 -8.94 7.19
CA ILE A 207 1.54 -7.62 6.97
C ILE A 207 1.29 -6.86 8.29
N THR A 208 0.88 -7.55 9.36
CA THR A 208 0.63 -6.90 10.66
C THR A 208 1.91 -6.33 11.27
N PRO A 209 3.04 -7.06 11.31
CA PRO A 209 4.33 -6.48 11.67
C PRO A 209 4.75 -5.25 10.84
N ILE A 210 4.40 -5.22 9.54
CA ILE A 210 4.64 -4.04 8.68
C ILE A 210 3.81 -2.86 9.16
N MET A 211 2.50 -3.03 9.39
CA MET A 211 1.64 -1.97 9.89
C MET A 211 2.13 -1.42 11.25
N ASN A 212 2.54 -2.30 12.16
CA ASN A 212 3.08 -1.90 13.45
C ASN A 212 4.35 -1.04 13.30
N PHE A 213 5.27 -1.46 12.42
CA PHE A 213 6.49 -0.70 12.13
C PHE A 213 6.17 0.69 11.56
N ILE A 214 5.20 0.78 10.65
CA ILE A 214 4.78 2.05 10.06
C ILE A 214 4.18 2.97 11.14
N ARG A 215 3.33 2.43 12.01
CA ARG A 215 2.74 3.19 13.12
C ARG A 215 3.82 3.71 14.08
N GLU A 216 4.75 2.85 14.48
CA GLU A 216 5.80 3.15 15.45
C GLU A 216 6.80 4.18 14.94
N TYR A 217 7.31 4.03 13.71
CA TYR A 217 8.42 4.85 13.21
C TYR A 217 8.01 5.97 12.25
N TYR A 218 6.80 5.92 11.72
CA TYR A 218 6.31 6.90 10.73
C TYR A 218 4.99 7.56 11.15
N GLY A 219 4.45 7.23 12.32
CA GLY A 219 3.27 7.87 12.89
C GLY A 219 1.97 7.64 12.11
N VAL A 220 1.94 6.70 11.16
CA VAL A 220 0.73 6.39 10.36
C VAL A 220 0.04 5.17 10.94
N ASP A 221 -1.07 5.39 11.64
CA ASP A 221 -1.91 4.32 12.18
C ASP A 221 -2.95 3.87 11.15
N TYR A 222 -2.75 2.68 10.59
CA TYR A 222 -3.67 2.10 9.62
C TYR A 222 -4.73 1.24 10.31
N ALA A 223 -6.00 1.46 9.94
CA ALA A 223 -7.09 0.63 10.41
C ALA A 223 -6.91 -0.86 10.01
N PRO A 224 -7.45 -1.83 10.77
CA PRO A 224 -7.24 -3.27 10.53
C PRO A 224 -7.59 -3.75 9.12
N ASN A 225 -8.60 -3.16 8.48
CA ASN A 225 -9.02 -3.47 7.10
C ASN A 225 -7.98 -3.04 6.04
N THR A 226 -7.12 -2.05 6.34
CA THR A 226 -6.03 -1.63 5.46
C THR A 226 -4.95 -2.70 5.30
N ARG A 227 -4.89 -3.69 6.20
CA ARG A 227 -4.04 -4.88 6.05
C ARG A 227 -4.20 -5.51 4.68
N GLU A 228 -5.44 -5.67 4.23
CA GLU A 228 -5.73 -6.30 2.94
C GLU A 228 -5.32 -5.41 1.76
N THR A 229 -5.40 -4.09 1.94
CA THR A 229 -4.94 -3.10 0.97
C THR A 229 -3.42 -3.16 0.81
N ILE A 230 -2.65 -3.16 1.90
CA ILE A 230 -1.19 -3.31 1.86
C ILE A 230 -0.80 -4.63 1.20
N ARG A 231 -1.48 -5.74 1.57
CA ARG A 231 -1.23 -7.05 0.98
C ARG A 231 -1.46 -7.06 -0.53
N ARG A 232 -2.65 -6.65 -0.99
CA ARG A 232 -3.06 -6.78 -2.40
C ARG A 232 -2.53 -5.70 -3.33
N GLN A 233 -2.32 -4.48 -2.83
CA GLN A 233 -1.97 -3.32 -3.66
C GLN A 233 -0.51 -2.88 -3.52
N THR A 234 0.25 -3.47 -2.60
CA THR A 234 1.67 -3.17 -2.44
C THR A 234 2.49 -4.46 -2.42
N VAL A 235 2.30 -5.33 -1.43
CA VAL A 235 3.17 -6.49 -1.23
C VAL A 235 3.07 -7.49 -2.40
N HIS A 236 1.86 -7.76 -2.89
CA HIS A 236 1.68 -8.65 -4.04
C HIS A 236 2.44 -8.14 -5.28
N GLN A 237 2.42 -6.83 -5.54
CA GLN A 237 3.15 -6.22 -6.66
C GLN A 237 4.66 -6.24 -6.42
N PHE A 238 5.11 -6.08 -5.17
CA PHE A 238 6.52 -6.23 -4.84
C PHE A 238 7.02 -7.65 -5.13
N VAL A 239 6.20 -8.66 -4.84
CA VAL A 239 6.54 -10.05 -5.19
C VAL A 239 6.54 -10.25 -6.70
N GLN A 240 5.55 -9.74 -7.43
CA GLN A 240 5.52 -9.81 -8.90
C GLN A 240 6.74 -9.13 -9.55
N ALA A 241 7.24 -8.06 -8.93
CA ALA A 241 8.45 -7.35 -9.32
C ALA A 241 9.75 -8.03 -8.85
N ALA A 242 9.66 -9.18 -8.15
CA ALA A 242 10.78 -9.88 -7.54
C ALA A 242 11.59 -9.03 -6.53
N LEU A 243 10.94 -8.04 -5.89
CA LEU A 243 11.54 -7.26 -4.81
C LEU A 243 11.54 -8.01 -3.48
N VAL A 244 10.52 -8.84 -3.29
CA VAL A 244 10.21 -9.52 -2.04
C VAL A 244 9.88 -10.97 -2.36
N VAL A 245 10.31 -11.89 -1.50
CA VAL A 245 10.08 -13.34 -1.60
C VAL A 245 9.05 -13.75 -0.56
N GLU A 246 8.12 -14.63 -0.96
CA GLU A 246 7.08 -15.18 -0.09
C GLU A 246 7.59 -16.43 0.63
N ASN A 247 7.33 -16.54 1.94
CA ASN A 247 7.70 -17.66 2.81
C ASN A 247 9.08 -18.29 2.52
N PRO A 248 10.17 -17.51 2.48
CA PRO A 248 11.50 -18.06 2.23
C PRO A 248 11.96 -19.00 3.36
N ASP A 249 11.34 -18.92 4.54
CA ASP A 249 11.50 -19.84 5.66
C ASP A 249 10.81 -21.19 5.45
N GLU A 250 9.65 -21.21 4.80
CA GLU A 250 8.85 -22.41 4.55
C GLU A 250 8.07 -22.31 3.22
N PRO A 251 8.69 -22.67 2.08
CA PRO A 251 8.10 -22.48 0.76
C PRO A 251 6.77 -23.20 0.52
N GLY A 252 6.52 -24.31 1.23
CA GLY A 252 5.28 -25.10 1.13
C GLY A 252 4.16 -24.62 2.06
N ARG A 253 4.33 -23.48 2.75
CA ARG A 253 3.35 -22.98 3.71
C ARG A 253 1.98 -22.75 3.04
N PRO A 254 0.86 -23.21 3.62
CA PRO A 254 -0.47 -22.98 3.07
C PRO A 254 -0.82 -21.48 2.91
N ILE A 255 -1.52 -21.11 1.84
CA ILE A 255 -1.88 -19.72 1.48
C ILE A 255 -2.66 -18.99 2.58
N ASN A 256 -3.51 -19.72 3.30
CA ASN A 256 -4.32 -19.20 4.39
C ASN A 256 -3.62 -19.20 5.75
N SER A 257 -2.33 -19.57 5.81
CA SER A 257 -1.59 -19.66 7.06
C SER A 257 -1.48 -18.29 7.74
N PRO A 258 -1.79 -18.17 9.05
CA PRO A 258 -1.58 -16.94 9.81
C PRO A 258 -0.09 -16.58 9.94
N LYS A 259 0.81 -17.54 9.66
CA LYS A 259 2.26 -17.36 9.67
C LYS A 259 2.81 -16.85 8.33
N TRP A 260 1.97 -16.59 7.32
CA TRP A 260 2.45 -16.11 6.01
C TRP A 260 3.36 -14.89 6.17
N CYS A 261 4.58 -14.99 5.64
CA CYS A 261 5.61 -13.98 5.80
C CYS A 261 6.33 -13.71 4.48
N TYR A 262 7.09 -12.62 4.50
CA TYR A 262 7.78 -12.09 3.35
C TYR A 262 9.16 -11.59 3.77
N GLN A 263 10.10 -11.58 2.84
CA GLN A 263 11.45 -11.03 3.06
C GLN A 263 11.91 -10.29 1.81
N ILE A 264 12.64 -9.19 1.98
CA ILE A 264 13.29 -8.53 0.85
C ILE A 264 14.25 -9.51 0.14
N GLU A 265 14.27 -9.49 -1.18
CA GLU A 265 15.16 -10.34 -1.96
C GLU A 265 16.64 -9.91 -1.73
N PRO A 266 17.58 -10.85 -1.55
CA PRO A 266 18.97 -10.51 -1.17
C PRO A 266 19.72 -9.59 -2.14
N SER A 267 19.55 -9.76 -3.45
CA SER A 267 20.18 -8.88 -4.45
C SER A 267 19.60 -7.47 -4.40
N VAL A 268 18.29 -7.34 -4.14
CA VAL A 268 17.62 -6.06 -3.93
C VAL A 268 18.14 -5.39 -2.66
N GLN A 269 18.25 -6.12 -1.55
CA GLN A 269 18.83 -5.59 -0.31
C GLN A 269 20.24 -5.05 -0.54
N ASN A 270 21.09 -5.81 -1.23
CA ASN A 270 22.48 -5.41 -1.52
C ASN A 270 22.56 -4.18 -2.42
N LEU A 271 21.62 -4.03 -3.37
CA LEU A 271 21.48 -2.82 -4.16
C LEU A 271 21.08 -1.64 -3.26
N LEU A 272 20.03 -1.78 -2.47
CA LEU A 272 19.48 -0.69 -1.65
C LEU A 272 20.44 -0.21 -0.56
N ARG A 273 21.35 -1.07 -0.08
CA ARG A 273 22.45 -0.67 0.81
C ARG A 273 23.41 0.35 0.21
N GLN A 274 23.40 0.49 -1.12
CA GLN A 274 24.25 1.43 -1.85
C GLN A 274 23.50 2.72 -2.22
N TYR A 275 22.23 2.88 -1.81
CA TYR A 275 21.47 4.09 -2.11
C TYR A 275 22.16 5.34 -1.56
N GLY A 276 22.27 6.39 -2.39
CA GLY A 276 22.96 7.64 -2.07
C GLY A 276 24.49 7.59 -2.17
N SER A 277 25.11 6.43 -2.44
CA SER A 277 26.54 6.34 -2.69
C SER A 277 26.90 6.75 -4.13
N SER A 278 28.20 6.97 -4.39
CA SER A 278 28.70 7.17 -5.75
C SER A 278 28.54 5.94 -6.66
N SER A 279 28.40 4.73 -6.07
CA SER A 279 28.19 3.48 -6.82
C SER A 279 26.72 3.22 -7.18
N TRP A 280 25.76 3.93 -6.56
CA TRP A 280 24.32 3.69 -6.73
C TRP A 280 23.88 3.53 -8.19
N ARG A 281 24.26 4.49 -9.06
CA ARG A 281 23.85 4.47 -10.48
C ARG A 281 24.33 3.22 -11.22
N ASN A 282 25.58 2.82 -11.01
CA ASN A 282 26.16 1.67 -11.71
C ASN A 282 25.56 0.36 -11.18
N SER A 283 25.38 0.25 -9.86
CA SER A 283 24.76 -0.90 -9.22
C SER A 283 23.29 -1.07 -9.62
N LEU A 284 22.54 0.04 -9.74
CA LEU A 284 21.15 0.02 -10.22
C LEU A 284 21.08 -0.44 -11.68
N ALA A 285 21.95 0.07 -12.55
CA ALA A 285 21.98 -0.35 -13.95
C ALA A 285 22.26 -1.85 -14.10
N GLY A 286 23.29 -2.37 -13.41
CA GLY A 286 23.60 -3.81 -13.42
C GLY A 286 22.50 -4.67 -12.79
N TYR A 287 21.80 -4.17 -11.78
CA TYR A 287 20.63 -4.86 -11.24
C TYR A 287 19.49 -4.91 -12.27
N LEU A 288 19.16 -3.81 -12.94
CA LEU A 288 18.06 -3.78 -13.92
C LEU A 288 18.31 -4.72 -15.12
N GLU A 289 19.57 -4.90 -15.54
CA GLU A 289 19.95 -5.88 -16.57
C GLU A 289 19.68 -7.32 -16.13
N THR A 290 19.89 -7.62 -14.84
CA THR A 290 19.70 -8.96 -14.27
C THR A 290 18.29 -9.20 -13.72
N ALA A 291 17.51 -8.15 -13.47
CA ALA A 291 16.17 -8.21 -12.87
C ALA A 291 15.18 -9.05 -13.69
N VAL A 292 15.30 -9.07 -15.03
CA VAL A 292 14.47 -9.92 -15.91
C VAL A 292 14.73 -11.40 -15.62
N SER A 293 15.99 -11.78 -15.42
CA SER A 293 16.38 -13.16 -15.09
C SER A 293 15.86 -13.58 -13.71
N LEU A 294 15.85 -12.67 -12.73
CA LEU A 294 15.29 -12.87 -11.40
C LEU A 294 13.77 -13.07 -11.46
N ARG A 295 13.06 -12.21 -12.17
CA ARG A 295 11.61 -12.37 -12.42
C ARG A 295 11.31 -13.70 -13.09
N ASN A 296 12.08 -14.10 -14.11
CA ASN A 296 11.92 -15.37 -14.79
C ASN A 296 12.23 -16.57 -13.88
N ARG A 297 13.24 -16.47 -13.00
CA ARG A 297 13.60 -17.51 -12.02
C ARG A 297 12.47 -17.74 -11.01
N TYR A 298 11.92 -16.67 -10.45
CA TYR A 298 10.81 -16.76 -9.49
C TYR A 298 9.48 -17.14 -10.17
N ALA A 299 9.24 -16.67 -11.40
CA ALA A 299 8.13 -17.16 -12.21
C ALA A 299 8.23 -18.67 -12.45
N ARG A 300 9.43 -19.18 -12.78
CA ARG A 300 9.69 -20.61 -12.98
C ARG A 300 9.55 -21.43 -11.69
N GLN A 301 9.93 -20.88 -10.53
CA GLN A 301 9.64 -21.50 -9.22
C GLN A 301 8.14 -21.55 -8.93
N ARG A 302 7.37 -20.53 -9.30
CA ARG A 302 5.89 -20.56 -9.24
C ARG A 302 5.31 -21.59 -10.20
N THR A 303 5.87 -21.74 -11.41
CA THR A 303 5.46 -22.78 -12.38
C THR A 303 5.71 -24.19 -11.85
N LEU A 304 6.78 -24.41 -11.08
CA LEU A 304 7.05 -25.70 -10.42
C LEU A 304 6.05 -26.02 -9.29
N SER A 305 5.29 -25.03 -8.81
CA SER A 305 4.21 -25.23 -7.84
C SER A 305 2.82 -25.33 -8.50
N LEU A 306 2.71 -25.17 -9.82
CA LEU A 306 1.45 -25.36 -10.54
C LEU A 306 1.14 -26.85 -10.65
N LEU A 307 -0.13 -27.17 -10.49
CA LEU A 307 -0.63 -28.53 -10.56
C LEU A 307 -1.11 -28.79 -12.01
N PRO A 308 -0.43 -29.63 -12.80
CA PRO A 308 -0.93 -30.00 -14.12
C PRO A 308 -2.17 -30.86 -13.95
N VAL A 309 -3.20 -30.57 -14.75
CA VAL A 309 -4.47 -31.30 -14.80
C VAL A 309 -4.74 -31.71 -16.24
N GLN A 310 -4.92 -33.01 -16.46
CA GLN A 310 -5.23 -33.54 -17.78
C GLN A 310 -6.73 -33.41 -18.06
N VAL A 311 -7.10 -32.59 -19.06
CA VAL A 311 -8.51 -32.34 -19.43
C VAL A 311 -8.97 -33.32 -20.50
N THR A 312 -8.12 -33.58 -21.49
CA THR A 312 -8.27 -34.64 -22.49
C THR A 312 -6.89 -35.29 -22.72
N PRO A 313 -6.81 -36.46 -23.39
CA PRO A 313 -5.52 -37.09 -23.71
C PRO A 313 -4.50 -36.12 -24.34
N ASP A 314 -4.97 -35.17 -25.14
CA ASP A 314 -4.14 -34.21 -25.89
C ASP A 314 -4.10 -32.80 -25.28
N LYS A 315 -4.78 -32.55 -24.14
CA LYS A 315 -4.92 -31.21 -23.54
C LYS A 315 -4.69 -31.24 -22.04
N THR A 316 -3.65 -30.53 -21.60
CA THR A 316 -3.32 -30.31 -20.18
C THR A 316 -3.47 -28.83 -19.85
N ILE A 317 -4.11 -28.54 -18.72
CA ILE A 317 -4.17 -27.20 -18.13
C ILE A 317 -3.35 -27.16 -16.84
N THR A 318 -3.07 -25.97 -16.32
CA THR A 318 -2.35 -25.80 -15.06
C THR A 318 -3.21 -25.02 -14.08
N LEU A 319 -3.37 -25.55 -12.85
CA LEU A 319 -4.03 -24.86 -11.74
C LEU A 319 -3.02 -24.30 -10.74
N SER A 320 -3.37 -23.22 -10.05
CA SER A 320 -2.56 -22.63 -8.97
C SER A 320 -2.31 -23.62 -7.81
N ALA A 321 -1.22 -23.41 -7.06
CA ALA A 321 -0.89 -24.24 -5.91
C ALA A 321 -1.88 -24.02 -4.76
N GLY A 322 -2.52 -25.07 -4.24
CA GLY A 322 -3.36 -24.98 -3.04
C GLY A 322 -4.29 -26.17 -2.83
N ASN A 323 -4.80 -26.33 -1.61
CA ASN A 323 -5.69 -27.45 -1.26
C ASN A 323 -6.96 -27.50 -2.13
N HIS A 324 -7.51 -26.34 -2.49
CA HIS A 324 -8.67 -26.23 -3.38
C HIS A 324 -8.36 -26.77 -4.78
N SER A 325 -7.25 -26.33 -5.38
CA SER A 325 -6.79 -26.79 -6.69
C SER A 325 -6.42 -28.28 -6.70
N VAL A 326 -5.89 -28.80 -5.59
CA VAL A 326 -5.65 -30.24 -5.41
C VAL A 326 -6.96 -31.00 -5.45
N LEU A 327 -8.00 -30.53 -4.77
CA LEU A 327 -9.31 -31.16 -4.81
C LEU A 327 -9.94 -31.07 -6.20
N LEU A 328 -9.87 -29.92 -6.88
CA LEU A 328 -10.36 -29.77 -8.26
C LEU A 328 -9.66 -30.70 -9.25
N LYS A 329 -8.35 -30.89 -9.11
CA LYS A 329 -7.65 -31.90 -9.90
C LYS A 329 -8.24 -33.29 -9.70
N ARG A 330 -8.50 -33.69 -8.44
CA ARG A 330 -9.12 -35.00 -8.16
C ARG A 330 -10.55 -35.07 -8.70
N VAL A 331 -11.30 -33.96 -8.69
CA VAL A 331 -12.61 -33.91 -9.35
C VAL A 331 -12.48 -34.20 -10.87
N ILE A 332 -11.50 -33.58 -11.53
CA ILE A 332 -11.30 -33.74 -12.98
C ILE A 332 -10.73 -35.12 -13.34
N GLU A 333 -9.76 -35.62 -12.57
CA GLU A 333 -9.02 -36.85 -12.90
C GLU A 333 -9.58 -38.11 -12.23
N GLU A 334 -10.36 -37.99 -11.16
CA GLU A 334 -10.92 -39.13 -10.43
C GLU A 334 -12.45 -39.18 -10.47
N PHE A 335 -13.15 -38.09 -10.12
CA PHE A 335 -14.62 -38.07 -10.10
C PHE A 335 -15.21 -38.15 -11.51
N ALA A 336 -14.82 -37.26 -12.42
CA ALA A 336 -15.44 -37.19 -13.74
C ALA A 336 -15.31 -38.50 -14.55
N PRO A 337 -14.14 -39.17 -14.59
CA PRO A 337 -14.02 -40.46 -15.27
C PRO A 337 -14.85 -41.59 -14.66
N ARG A 338 -15.18 -41.52 -13.36
CA ARG A 338 -15.97 -42.54 -12.65
C ARG A 338 -17.47 -42.35 -12.81
N PHE A 339 -17.95 -41.14 -12.55
CA PHE A 339 -19.39 -40.87 -12.43
C PHE A 339 -19.99 -40.26 -13.69
N VAL A 340 -19.20 -39.60 -14.52
CA VAL A 340 -19.63 -39.01 -15.80
C VAL A 340 -18.63 -39.31 -16.92
N PRO A 341 -18.36 -40.61 -17.20
CA PRO A 341 -17.40 -41.01 -18.23
C PRO A 341 -17.82 -40.49 -19.61
N GLY A 342 -16.85 -39.90 -20.34
CA GLY A 342 -17.09 -39.31 -21.66
C GLY A 342 -17.64 -37.88 -21.63
N SER A 343 -17.87 -37.30 -20.45
CA SER A 343 -18.18 -35.87 -20.34
C SER A 343 -16.98 -35.00 -20.72
N SER A 344 -17.27 -33.80 -21.20
CA SER A 344 -16.27 -32.77 -21.51
C SER A 344 -16.21 -31.75 -20.38
N LEU A 345 -15.00 -31.42 -19.91
CA LEU A 345 -14.80 -30.26 -19.03
C LEU A 345 -15.11 -28.99 -19.83
N VAL A 346 -16.03 -28.19 -19.31
CA VAL A 346 -16.50 -26.95 -19.94
C VAL A 346 -15.90 -25.73 -19.26
N TYR A 347 -15.79 -25.78 -17.93
CA TYR A 347 -15.25 -24.70 -17.10
C TYR A 347 -14.49 -25.26 -15.90
N VAL A 348 -13.38 -24.62 -15.53
CA VAL A 348 -12.83 -24.71 -14.17
C VAL A 348 -12.34 -23.33 -13.71
N GLY A 349 -12.76 -22.94 -12.50
CA GLY A 349 -12.33 -21.72 -11.84
C GLY A 349 -11.05 -21.96 -11.05
N ASP A 350 -10.05 -21.07 -11.19
CA ASP A 350 -8.84 -21.11 -10.37
C ASP A 350 -8.87 -19.98 -9.33
N THR A 351 -8.49 -20.28 -8.08
CA THR A 351 -8.30 -19.28 -7.02
C THR A 351 -7.22 -18.24 -7.33
N GLY A 352 -6.30 -18.53 -8.26
CA GLY A 352 -5.21 -17.65 -8.68
C GLY A 352 -5.53 -16.70 -9.85
N ASP A 353 -6.35 -17.13 -10.80
CA ASP A 353 -6.73 -16.37 -12.00
C ASP A 353 -8.20 -16.61 -12.34
N LYS A 354 -8.90 -15.58 -12.83
CA LYS A 354 -10.37 -15.62 -13.05
C LYS A 354 -10.87 -16.68 -14.05
N TRP A 355 -10.00 -17.40 -14.77
CA TRP A 355 -10.41 -18.39 -15.78
C TRP A 355 -9.31 -19.47 -15.94
N GLY A 356 -9.44 -20.61 -15.25
CA GLY A 356 -8.49 -21.73 -15.40
C GLY A 356 -8.68 -22.50 -16.70
N TYR A 357 -9.93 -22.63 -17.15
CA TYR A 357 -10.33 -23.17 -18.46
C TYR A 357 -11.75 -22.72 -18.77
N PHE A 358 -12.04 -22.34 -20.03
CA PHE A 358 -13.37 -21.88 -20.44
C PHE A 358 -13.63 -22.23 -21.91
N ASP A 359 -14.58 -23.14 -22.14
CA ASP A 359 -15.05 -23.48 -23.49
C ASP A 359 -16.26 -22.60 -23.86
N GLN A 360 -15.95 -21.46 -24.48
CA GLN A 360 -16.95 -20.43 -24.81
C GLN A 360 -17.97 -20.90 -25.84
N GLU A 361 -17.55 -21.70 -26.83
CA GLU A 361 -18.43 -22.18 -27.89
C GLU A 361 -19.43 -23.19 -27.34
N LEU A 362 -18.98 -24.10 -26.48
CA LEU A 362 -19.84 -25.09 -25.86
C LEU A 362 -20.84 -24.44 -24.88
N LEU A 363 -20.42 -23.49 -24.04
CA LEU A 363 -21.34 -22.77 -23.15
C LEU A 363 -22.38 -21.93 -23.90
N ALA A 364 -21.95 -21.26 -24.98
CA ALA A 364 -22.87 -20.52 -25.84
C ALA A 364 -23.91 -21.46 -26.48
N SER A 365 -23.49 -22.66 -26.90
CA SER A 365 -24.40 -23.67 -27.46
C SER A 365 -25.41 -24.20 -26.43
N LEU A 366 -25.06 -24.18 -25.14
CA LEU A 366 -25.95 -24.52 -24.02
C LEU A 366 -26.87 -23.37 -23.59
N GLY A 367 -26.81 -22.22 -24.27
CA GLY A 367 -27.62 -21.03 -23.94
C GLY A 367 -27.13 -20.27 -22.70
N VAL A 368 -25.92 -20.58 -22.21
CA VAL A 368 -25.30 -19.93 -21.05
C VAL A 368 -24.55 -18.70 -21.54
N VAL A 369 -25.23 -17.55 -21.58
CA VAL A 369 -24.63 -16.26 -21.93
C VAL A 369 -24.14 -15.60 -20.65
N ASP A 370 -22.90 -15.07 -20.66
CA ASP A 370 -22.25 -14.36 -19.55
C ASP A 370 -23.20 -13.36 -18.89
N ARG A 371 -23.90 -13.83 -17.86
CA ARG A 371 -24.67 -13.03 -16.91
C ARG A 371 -23.78 -12.89 -15.69
N HIS A 372 -23.77 -11.71 -15.08
CA HIS A 372 -22.94 -11.27 -13.95
C HIS A 372 -22.99 -12.13 -12.65
N GLY A 373 -23.38 -13.40 -12.70
CA GLY A 373 -23.43 -14.36 -11.59
C GLY A 373 -22.13 -15.12 -11.38
N LYS A 374 -21.96 -15.69 -10.18
CA LYS A 374 -20.76 -16.44 -9.78
C LYS A 374 -20.86 -17.89 -10.28
N MET A 375 -19.98 -18.27 -11.22
CA MET A 375 -19.82 -19.66 -11.71
C MET A 375 -19.49 -20.66 -10.58
N PRO A 376 -19.81 -21.96 -10.73
CA PRO A 376 -19.34 -23.02 -9.84
C PRO A 376 -17.87 -23.35 -10.11
N ASP A 377 -17.17 -24.07 -9.22
CA ASP A 377 -15.73 -24.28 -9.37
C ASP A 377 -15.35 -25.17 -10.57
N ALA A 378 -16.18 -26.12 -10.97
CA ALA A 378 -16.03 -26.86 -12.22
C ALA A 378 -17.38 -27.19 -12.88
N VAL A 379 -17.38 -27.29 -14.21
CA VAL A 379 -18.56 -27.66 -15.02
C VAL A 379 -18.18 -28.74 -16.02
N PHE A 380 -18.93 -29.84 -16.02
CA PHE A 380 -18.81 -30.92 -17.01
C PHE A 380 -20.11 -31.07 -17.79
N TYR A 381 -19.99 -31.36 -19.09
CA TYR A 381 -21.14 -31.63 -19.95
C TYR A 381 -21.04 -33.01 -20.59
N ASP A 382 -22.03 -33.85 -20.32
CA ASP A 382 -22.20 -35.16 -20.95
C ASP A 382 -23.17 -35.02 -22.12
N MET A 383 -22.62 -34.97 -23.34
CA MET A 383 -23.43 -34.85 -24.56
C MET A 383 -24.35 -36.05 -24.81
N ALA A 384 -23.96 -37.24 -24.38
CA ALA A 384 -24.72 -38.46 -24.66
C ALA A 384 -25.99 -38.54 -23.81
N ARG A 385 -25.90 -38.11 -22.53
CA ARG A 385 -27.02 -38.11 -21.58
C ARG A 385 -27.72 -36.76 -21.49
N GLY A 386 -27.11 -35.69 -22.04
CA GLY A 386 -27.58 -34.33 -21.91
C GLY A 386 -27.47 -33.79 -20.49
N TRP A 387 -26.53 -34.27 -19.68
CA TRP A 387 -26.34 -33.85 -18.28
C TRP A 387 -25.32 -32.73 -18.16
N LEU A 388 -25.62 -31.76 -17.30
CA LEU A 388 -24.69 -30.72 -16.90
C LEU A 388 -24.32 -30.89 -15.43
N VAL A 389 -23.07 -31.23 -15.14
CA VAL A 389 -22.61 -31.47 -13.78
C VAL A 389 -21.86 -30.24 -13.27
N LEU A 390 -22.40 -29.61 -12.23
CA LEU A 390 -21.83 -28.44 -11.57
C LEU A 390 -21.18 -28.86 -10.26
N VAL A 391 -19.88 -28.64 -10.11
CA VAL A 391 -19.12 -29.04 -8.93
C VAL A 391 -18.63 -27.83 -8.15
N GLU A 392 -18.86 -27.82 -6.83
CA GLU A 392 -18.22 -26.90 -5.87
C GLU A 392 -17.24 -27.69 -5.00
N ALA A 393 -15.98 -27.24 -4.94
CA ALA A 393 -14.88 -27.90 -4.24
C ALA A 393 -14.67 -27.24 -2.87
N VAL A 394 -15.16 -27.89 -1.81
CA VAL A 394 -15.19 -27.34 -0.46
C VAL A 394 -13.87 -27.57 0.27
N THR A 395 -13.06 -26.51 0.35
CA THR A 395 -11.90 -26.45 1.24
C THR A 395 -11.96 -25.28 2.23
N SER A 396 -12.48 -24.13 1.78
CA SER A 396 -12.64 -22.91 2.60
C SER A 396 -13.90 -22.11 2.28
N HIS A 397 -14.60 -22.44 1.19
CA HIS A 397 -15.92 -21.91 0.84
C HIS A 397 -16.99 -22.96 1.16
N GLY A 398 -18.23 -22.54 1.36
CA GLY A 398 -19.35 -23.42 1.73
C GLY A 398 -19.82 -24.35 0.60
N PRO A 399 -20.62 -25.39 0.92
CA PRO A 399 -21.14 -26.36 -0.03
C PRO A 399 -22.21 -25.78 -0.96
N VAL A 400 -22.77 -26.63 -1.84
CA VAL A 400 -24.02 -26.30 -2.53
C VAL A 400 -25.17 -26.31 -1.52
N ASP A 401 -25.41 -25.15 -0.90
CA ASP A 401 -26.55 -24.90 -0.02
C ASP A 401 -27.83 -24.60 -0.83
N PRO A 402 -29.03 -24.54 -0.20
CA PRO A 402 -30.28 -24.29 -0.91
C PRO A 402 -30.30 -22.97 -1.70
N LYS A 403 -29.61 -21.94 -1.21
CA LYS A 403 -29.51 -20.65 -1.89
C LYS A 403 -28.61 -20.76 -3.12
N ARG A 404 -27.44 -21.37 -2.97
CA ARG A 404 -26.45 -21.57 -4.03
C ARG A 404 -27.01 -22.45 -5.15
N ARG A 405 -27.81 -23.47 -4.80
CA ARG A 405 -28.53 -24.31 -5.76
C ARG A 405 -29.48 -23.49 -6.64
N ILE A 406 -30.26 -22.57 -6.04
CA ILE A 406 -31.16 -21.66 -6.78
C ILE A 406 -30.33 -20.73 -7.68
N GLU A 407 -29.28 -20.11 -7.15
CA GLU A 407 -28.40 -19.21 -7.92
C GLU A 407 -27.80 -19.90 -9.15
N LEU A 408 -27.32 -21.14 -8.99
CA LEU A 408 -26.77 -21.92 -10.10
C LEU A 408 -27.87 -22.39 -11.07
N GLY A 409 -29.04 -22.80 -10.57
CA GLY A 409 -30.19 -23.14 -11.41
C GLY A 409 -30.62 -21.98 -12.32
N GLU A 410 -30.68 -20.76 -11.78
CA GLU A 410 -31.00 -19.55 -12.55
C GLU A 410 -29.89 -19.20 -13.56
N LEU A 411 -28.62 -19.39 -13.19
CA LEU A 411 -27.48 -19.12 -14.06
C LEU A 411 -27.48 -20.02 -15.31
N PHE A 412 -27.91 -21.28 -15.15
CA PHE A 412 -27.99 -22.29 -16.20
C PHE A 412 -29.43 -22.56 -16.67
N GLY A 413 -30.32 -21.58 -16.51
CA GLY A 413 -31.78 -21.68 -16.72
C GLY A 413 -32.27 -22.46 -17.96
N PRO A 414 -31.69 -22.30 -19.17
CA PRO A 414 -32.12 -23.05 -20.35
C PRO A 414 -31.97 -24.58 -20.26
N VAL A 415 -31.11 -25.05 -19.36
CA VAL A 415 -30.79 -26.47 -19.15
C VAL A 415 -30.99 -26.90 -17.69
N GLN A 416 -31.79 -26.15 -16.93
CA GLN A 416 -31.96 -26.35 -15.48
C GLN A 416 -32.39 -27.77 -15.10
N ASP A 417 -33.27 -28.38 -15.89
CA ASP A 417 -33.80 -29.73 -15.62
C ASP A 417 -32.77 -30.85 -15.86
N SER A 418 -31.60 -30.51 -16.42
CA SER A 418 -30.51 -31.42 -16.70
C SER A 418 -29.32 -31.27 -15.74
N ILE A 419 -29.45 -30.43 -14.70
CA ILE A 419 -28.34 -30.11 -13.80
C ILE A 419 -28.19 -31.17 -12.70
N ILE A 420 -26.96 -31.65 -12.53
CA ILE A 420 -26.53 -32.43 -11.37
C ILE A 420 -25.60 -31.55 -10.53
N PHE A 421 -26.00 -31.27 -9.30
CA PHE A 421 -25.20 -30.50 -8.35
C PHE A 421 -24.32 -31.44 -7.53
N VAL A 422 -23.03 -31.17 -7.50
CA VAL A 422 -22.06 -31.98 -6.74
C VAL A 422 -21.27 -31.08 -5.79
N THR A 423 -21.25 -31.43 -4.51
CA THR A 423 -20.30 -30.86 -3.56
C THR A 423 -19.15 -31.84 -3.34
N ALA A 424 -17.93 -31.44 -3.66
CA ALA A 424 -16.73 -32.24 -3.47
C ALA A 424 -16.02 -31.85 -2.17
N PHE A 425 -15.62 -32.84 -1.37
CA PHE A 425 -14.80 -32.66 -0.17
C PHE A 425 -13.51 -33.48 -0.24
N PRO A 426 -12.41 -33.04 0.40
CA PRO A 426 -11.21 -33.88 0.52
C PRO A 426 -11.50 -35.15 1.33
N THR A 427 -12.11 -34.99 2.52
CA THR A 427 -12.33 -36.09 3.46
C THR A 427 -13.76 -36.11 4.02
N ARG A 428 -14.20 -37.26 4.57
CA ARG A 428 -15.49 -37.34 5.28
C ARG A 428 -15.55 -36.44 6.52
N ARG A 429 -14.39 -36.08 7.08
CA ARG A 429 -14.30 -35.15 8.21
C ARG A 429 -14.67 -33.72 7.79
N ASP A 430 -14.24 -33.31 6.61
CA ASP A 430 -14.59 -32.00 6.05
C ASP A 430 -16.09 -31.93 5.73
N LEU A 431 -16.65 -33.02 5.19
CA LEU A 431 -18.09 -33.19 4.99
C LEU A 431 -18.88 -33.06 6.30
N ALA A 432 -18.45 -33.74 7.37
CA ALA A 432 -19.16 -33.72 8.66
C ALA A 432 -19.35 -32.29 9.21
N GLY A 433 -18.40 -31.38 8.95
CA GLY A 433 -18.49 -29.97 9.35
C GLY A 433 -19.55 -29.17 8.60
N HIS A 434 -20.00 -29.63 7.43
CA HIS A 434 -20.91 -28.90 6.54
C HIS A 434 -22.24 -29.64 6.30
N LEU A 435 -22.43 -30.80 6.94
CA LEU A 435 -23.56 -31.71 6.69
C LEU A 435 -24.93 -31.02 6.79
N ALA A 436 -25.08 -30.07 7.71
CA ALA A 436 -26.33 -29.36 7.95
C ALA A 436 -26.66 -28.28 6.90
N GLU A 437 -25.68 -27.89 6.09
CA GLU A 437 -25.81 -26.80 5.11
C GLU A 437 -26.10 -27.32 3.70
N ILE A 438 -25.79 -28.59 3.43
CA ILE A 438 -25.92 -29.20 2.10
C ILE A 438 -27.40 -29.29 1.70
N SER A 439 -27.72 -28.81 0.49
CA SER A 439 -29.08 -28.87 -0.04
C SER A 439 -29.51 -30.30 -0.34
N TRP A 440 -30.79 -30.60 -0.11
CA TRP A 440 -31.43 -31.76 -0.70
C TRP A 440 -31.43 -31.69 -2.24
N GLU A 441 -31.59 -32.85 -2.85
CA GLU A 441 -31.51 -33.16 -4.28
C GLU A 441 -30.16 -32.70 -4.87
N THR A 442 -29.08 -33.00 -4.12
CA THR A 442 -27.70 -32.79 -4.55
C THR A 442 -26.86 -34.01 -4.20
N GLU A 443 -25.71 -34.12 -4.87
CA GLU A 443 -24.75 -35.19 -4.67
C GLU A 443 -23.53 -34.69 -3.90
N VAL A 444 -22.92 -35.59 -3.12
CA VAL A 444 -21.68 -35.32 -2.41
C VAL A 444 -20.64 -36.37 -2.79
N TRP A 445 -19.47 -35.90 -3.18
CA TRP A 445 -18.31 -36.75 -3.46
C TRP A 445 -17.19 -36.46 -2.47
N VAL A 446 -16.57 -37.52 -1.96
CA VAL A 446 -15.43 -37.41 -1.03
C VAL A 446 -14.22 -38.01 -1.70
N ALA A 447 -13.18 -37.20 -1.87
CA ALA A 447 -12.02 -37.59 -2.64
C ALA A 447 -11.31 -38.80 -2.01
N ASP A 448 -11.20 -38.89 -0.68
CA ASP A 448 -10.60 -40.06 0.00
C ASP A 448 -11.37 -41.39 -0.18
N ASP A 449 -12.64 -41.32 -0.61
CA ASP A 449 -13.47 -42.48 -0.95
C ASP A 449 -13.97 -42.36 -2.40
N PRO A 450 -13.07 -42.33 -3.40
CA PRO A 450 -13.36 -41.77 -4.73
C PRO A 450 -14.36 -42.61 -5.53
N ASP A 451 -14.57 -43.87 -5.16
CA ASP A 451 -15.47 -44.81 -5.84
C ASP A 451 -16.93 -44.72 -5.33
N HIS A 452 -17.20 -43.86 -4.35
CA HIS A 452 -18.51 -43.71 -3.73
C HIS A 452 -19.11 -42.31 -3.92
N LEU A 453 -20.44 -42.24 -3.93
CA LEU A 453 -21.20 -41.00 -3.96
C LEU A 453 -22.25 -41.03 -2.85
N ILE A 454 -22.49 -39.89 -2.20
CA ILE A 454 -23.51 -39.74 -1.18
C ILE A 454 -24.65 -38.91 -1.79
N HIS A 455 -25.85 -39.48 -1.77
CA HIS A 455 -27.05 -38.86 -2.32
C HIS A 455 -27.84 -38.18 -1.21
N PHE A 456 -27.97 -36.85 -1.26
CA PHE A 456 -28.89 -36.11 -0.39
C PHE A 456 -30.27 -36.07 -1.05
N ASP A 457 -30.98 -37.18 -1.05
CA ASP A 457 -32.24 -37.34 -1.79
C ASP A 457 -33.34 -38.03 -0.95
N GLY A 458 -34.55 -38.09 -1.51
CA GLY A 458 -35.72 -38.75 -0.94
C GLY A 458 -35.88 -40.21 -1.38
N ILE A 459 -37.13 -40.61 -1.69
CA ILE A 459 -37.52 -42.01 -1.95
C ILE A 459 -36.94 -42.63 -3.24
N ARG A 460 -36.14 -41.90 -4.01
CA ARG A 460 -35.67 -42.29 -5.35
C ARG A 460 -34.78 -43.55 -5.35
N PHE A 461 -34.05 -43.82 -4.27
CA PHE A 461 -32.96 -44.81 -4.26
C PHE A 461 -33.10 -45.94 -3.21
N LEU A 462 -34.28 -46.14 -2.60
CA LEU A 462 -34.43 -47.16 -1.57
C LEU A 462 -34.48 -48.57 -2.17
N GLY A 463 -33.46 -49.38 -1.90
CA GLY A 463 -33.40 -50.79 -2.27
C GLY A 463 -32.19 -51.48 -1.64
N PRO A 464 -32.19 -52.82 -1.50
CA PRO A 464 -31.02 -53.55 -1.05
C PRO A 464 -29.89 -53.46 -2.08
N TYR A 465 -28.65 -53.31 -1.63
CA TYR A 465 -27.48 -53.57 -2.47
C TYR A 465 -27.34 -55.08 -2.64
N ASP A 466 -27.07 -55.53 -3.87
CA ASP A 466 -26.77 -56.95 -4.12
C ASP A 466 -25.53 -57.35 -3.32
N ASN A 467 -25.61 -58.49 -2.63
CA ASN A 467 -24.45 -59.09 -1.99
C ASN A 467 -23.53 -59.64 -3.09
N ALA A 468 -22.56 -58.84 -3.52
CA ALA A 468 -21.45 -59.30 -4.35
C ALA A 468 -20.48 -60.17 -3.54
#